data_AF-A0A975XNG8-F1
#
_entry.id   AF-A0A975XNG8-F1
#
_cell.length_a   1.000
_cell.length_b   1.000
_cell.length_c   1.000
_cell.angle_alpha   90.00
_cell.angle_beta   90.00
_cell.angle_gamma   90.00
#
_symmetry.space_group_name_H-M   'P 1'
#
loop_
_entity.id
_entity.type
_entity.pdbx_description
1 polymer ?
#
loop_
_entity_poly.entity_id
_entity_poly.type
_entity_poly.pdbx_seq_one_letter_code
_entity_poly.pdbx_strand_id
1 'polypeptide(L)'
;MSKTKLLLDVVENLRNLADSLQDLHDVMVKPLNVETVGAIEEKNKNSEKTKVSLEEVRGLLAKKSKEGKSAEVRALIQGYGVVKLSEINTSDYEDLFKKAEVL
;
A
#
# COMPACT_ATOMS: atom_id res chain seq x y z
N MET A 1 29.09 41.38 10.84
CA MET A 1 28.36 40.13 11.12
C MET A 1 29.38 39.08 11.54
N SER A 2 29.28 38.52 12.74
CA SER A 2 30.23 37.50 13.22
C SER A 2 30.02 36.18 12.48
N LYS A 3 31.09 35.39 12.26
CA LYS A 3 31.01 34.03 11.68
C LYS A 3 30.07 33.12 12.48
N THR A 4 29.99 33.33 13.79
CA THR A 4 29.05 32.64 14.67
C THR A 4 27.59 32.99 14.38
N LYS A 5 27.30 34.21 13.96
CA LYS A 5 25.96 34.65 13.57
C LYS A 5 25.53 33.98 12.25
N LEU A 6 26.42 33.93 11.27
CA LEU A 6 26.17 33.22 10.01
C LEU A 6 25.90 31.72 10.21
N LEU A 7 26.65 31.08 11.12
CA LEU A 7 26.40 29.68 11.46
C LEU A 7 25.03 29.48 12.11
N LEU A 8 24.60 30.40 12.98
CA LEU A 8 23.27 30.37 13.58
C LEU A 8 22.17 30.50 12.52
N ASP A 9 22.32 31.47 11.62
CA ASP A 9 21.37 31.71 10.53
C ASP A 9 21.25 30.46 9.62
N VAL A 10 22.36 29.78 9.32
CA VAL A 10 22.35 28.53 8.54
C VAL A 10 21.62 27.41 9.27
N VAL A 11 21.85 27.25 10.58
CA VAL A 11 21.17 26.23 11.40
C VAL A 11 19.67 26.49 11.48
N GLU A 12 19.27 27.76 11.61
CA GLU A 12 17.86 28.16 11.65
C GLU A 12 17.15 27.86 10.32
N ASN A 13 17.80 28.18 9.19
CA ASN A 13 17.27 27.87 7.86
C ASN A 13 17.12 26.35 7.62
N LEU A 14 18.06 25.52 8.11
CA LEU A 14 17.96 24.07 8.00
C LEU A 14 16.80 23.49 8.80
N ARG A 15 16.51 24.06 9.99
CA ARG A 15 15.33 23.67 10.78
C ARG A 15 14.03 24.04 10.07
N ASN A 16 13.93 25.26 9.58
CA ASN A 16 12.74 25.71 8.84
C ASN A 16 12.50 24.86 7.58
N LEU A 17 13.57 24.45 6.89
CA LEU A 17 13.48 23.55 5.75
C LEU A 17 13.02 22.15 6.17
N ALA A 18 13.53 21.62 7.28
CA ALA A 18 13.10 20.33 7.82
C ALA A 18 11.62 20.37 8.21
N ASP A 19 11.16 21.43 8.86
CA ASP A 19 9.76 21.64 9.22
C ASP A 19 8.87 21.72 7.96
N SER A 20 9.29 22.46 6.93
CA SER A 20 8.56 22.56 5.65
C SER A 20 8.47 21.22 4.92
N LEU A 21 9.51 20.39 4.99
CA LEU A 21 9.50 19.03 4.43
C LEU A 21 8.62 18.09 5.26
N GLN A 22 8.56 18.27 6.58
CA GLN A 22 7.67 17.54 7.47
C GLN A 22 6.20 17.90 7.20
N ASP A 23 5.89 19.18 6.97
CA ASP A 23 4.55 19.65 6.60
C ASP A 23 4.12 19.10 5.23
N LEU A 24 5.04 19.11 4.25
CA LEU A 24 4.79 18.54 2.93
C LEU A 24 4.58 17.02 3.02
N HIS A 25 5.39 16.33 3.84
CA HIS A 25 5.19 14.92 4.15
C HIS A 25 3.83 14.70 4.79
N ASP A 26 3.44 15.49 5.79
CA ASP A 26 2.14 15.39 6.44
C ASP A 26 0.98 15.63 5.47
N VAL A 27 1.11 16.53 4.51
CA VAL A 27 0.07 16.78 3.47
C VAL A 27 0.01 15.62 2.46
N MET A 28 1.16 15.06 2.07
CA MET A 28 1.22 13.96 1.10
C MET A 28 0.91 12.59 1.72
N VAL A 29 1.19 12.42 3.01
CA VAL A 29 1.10 11.15 3.75
C VAL A 29 -0.11 11.11 4.69
N LYS A 30 -0.78 12.22 4.99
CA LYS A 30 -2.15 12.14 5.53
C LYS A 30 -3.08 11.71 4.40
N PRO A 31 -3.53 10.46 4.34
CA PRO A 31 -4.78 10.23 3.66
C PRO A 31 -5.87 10.92 4.49
N LEU A 32 -6.97 11.30 3.85
CA LEU A 32 -8.24 11.41 4.58
C LEU A 32 -8.34 10.20 5.52
N ASN A 33 -8.54 10.50 6.81
CA ASN A 33 -8.75 9.57 7.92
C ASN A 33 -7.52 9.19 8.78
N VAL A 34 -7.34 9.98 9.84
CA VAL A 34 -7.28 9.59 11.28
C VAL A 34 -6.46 8.35 11.66
N GLU A 35 -5.49 8.61 12.54
CA GLU A 35 -4.92 7.77 13.60
C GLU A 35 -3.84 6.69 13.30
N THR A 36 -2.65 7.00 13.84
CA THR A 36 -1.79 6.16 14.69
C THR A 36 -0.95 5.01 14.12
N VAL A 37 0.37 5.21 14.28
CA VAL A 37 1.39 4.25 14.76
C VAL A 37 1.98 3.25 13.76
N GLY A 38 3.26 3.48 13.44
CA GLY A 38 4.33 2.53 13.77
C GLY A 38 4.83 1.57 12.69
N ALA A 39 6.11 1.74 12.37
CA ALA A 39 7.10 0.72 11.97
C ALA A 39 7.01 0.09 10.55
N ILE A 40 7.94 0.56 9.70
CA ILE A 40 8.90 -0.22 8.89
C ILE A 40 8.38 -1.53 8.28
N GLU A 41 8.21 -1.56 6.95
CA GLU A 41 8.89 -2.54 6.07
C GLU A 41 8.61 -2.25 4.58
N GLU A 42 9.49 -2.77 3.75
CA GLU A 42 9.75 -2.44 2.35
C GLU A 42 8.61 -2.69 1.36
N LYS A 43 8.71 -1.94 0.25
CA LYS A 43 8.24 -2.22 -1.12
C LYS A 43 6.75 -2.07 -1.44
N ASN A 44 6.59 -1.35 -2.56
CA ASN A 44 5.51 -1.38 -3.53
C ASN A 44 4.24 -0.59 -3.22
N LYS A 45 4.24 0.60 -3.84
CA LYS A 45 3.33 0.93 -4.93
C LYS A 45 1.84 0.96 -4.58
N ASN A 46 1.40 2.21 -4.47
CA ASN A 46 0.06 2.69 -4.82
C ASN A 46 -1.03 2.29 -3.83
N SER A 47 -1.23 3.21 -2.90
CA SER A 47 -2.51 3.53 -2.30
C SER A 47 -3.68 3.30 -3.26
N GLU A 48 -4.63 2.44 -2.87
CA GLU A 48 -6.03 2.79 -2.92
C GLU A 48 -6.85 1.91 -1.97
N LYS A 49 -7.62 2.62 -1.15
CA LYS A 49 -8.32 2.15 0.03
C LYS A 49 -9.63 1.42 -0.32
N THR A 50 -10.03 0.56 0.62
CA THR A 50 -11.42 0.19 0.95
C THR A 50 -12.22 -0.60 -0.10
N LYS A 51 -12.06 -1.92 -0.03
CA LYS A 51 -13.00 -3.04 -0.32
C LYS A 51 -12.11 -4.25 -0.51
N VAL A 52 -12.10 -5.20 0.44
CA VAL A 52 -11.24 -6.41 0.48
C VAL A 52 -9.91 -6.21 -0.25
N SER A 53 -8.88 -5.78 0.49
CA SER A 53 -7.62 -5.33 -0.11
C SER A 53 -7.15 -6.31 -1.18
N LEU A 54 -6.85 -5.79 -2.36
CA LEU A 54 -6.24 -6.56 -3.45
C LEU A 54 -5.02 -7.36 -2.97
N GLU A 55 -4.36 -6.90 -1.91
CA GLU A 55 -3.25 -7.56 -1.25
C GLU A 55 -3.68 -8.80 -0.45
N GLU A 56 -4.81 -8.78 0.24
CA GLU A 56 -5.34 -9.94 0.96
C GLU A 56 -5.76 -11.04 -0.01
N VAL A 57 -6.48 -10.69 -1.07
CA VAL A 57 -6.87 -11.62 -2.14
C VAL A 57 -5.62 -12.20 -2.81
N ARG A 58 -4.65 -11.36 -3.17
CA ARG A 58 -3.37 -11.83 -3.74
C ARG A 58 -2.60 -12.69 -2.75
N GLY A 59 -2.59 -12.35 -1.47
CA GLY A 59 -1.88 -13.07 -0.43
C GLY A 59 -2.45 -14.48 -0.23
N LEU A 60 -3.77 -14.60 -0.14
CA LEU A 60 -4.44 -15.90 0.01
C LEU A 60 -4.31 -16.76 -1.25
N LEU A 61 -4.51 -16.18 -2.43
CA LEU A 61 -4.30 -16.88 -3.69
C LEU A 61 -2.84 -17.28 -3.88
N ALA A 62 -1.88 -16.47 -3.44
CA ALA A 62 -0.46 -16.80 -3.46
C ALA A 62 -0.15 -17.95 -2.49
N LYS A 63 -0.77 -17.99 -1.31
CA LYS A 63 -0.65 -19.11 -0.36
C LYS A 63 -1.20 -20.41 -0.97
N LYS A 64 -2.43 -20.39 -1.51
CA LYS A 64 -3.03 -21.55 -2.19
C LYS A 64 -2.24 -21.97 -3.43
N SER A 65 -1.68 -21.02 -4.17
CA SER A 65 -0.78 -21.28 -5.29
C SER A 65 0.51 -21.97 -4.87
N LYS A 66 1.10 -21.55 -3.73
CA LYS A 66 2.28 -22.21 -3.12
C LYS A 66 1.96 -23.60 -2.58
N GLU A 67 0.72 -23.86 -2.17
CA GLU A 67 0.22 -25.19 -1.79
C GLU A 67 0.01 -26.12 -3.00
N GLY A 68 0.31 -25.65 -4.23
CA GLY A 68 0.19 -26.43 -5.46
C GLY A 68 -1.12 -26.21 -6.23
N LYS A 69 -2.06 -25.42 -5.69
CA LYS A 69 -3.37 -25.11 -6.31
C LYS A 69 -3.32 -23.89 -7.24
N SER A 70 -2.13 -23.59 -7.78
CA SER A 70 -1.88 -22.49 -8.71
C SER A 70 -2.78 -22.57 -9.97
N ALA A 71 -3.01 -23.79 -10.46
CA ALA A 71 -3.87 -24.03 -11.62
C ALA A 71 -5.34 -23.71 -11.32
N GLU A 72 -5.84 -24.11 -10.16
CA GLU A 72 -7.23 -23.86 -9.72
C GLU A 72 -7.46 -22.37 -9.44
N VAL A 73 -6.48 -21.71 -8.84
CA VAL A 73 -6.47 -20.25 -8.65
C VAL A 73 -6.55 -19.52 -10.00
N ARG A 74 -5.77 -19.94 -11.00
CA ARG A 74 -5.82 -19.36 -12.34
C ARG A 74 -7.13 -19.67 -13.06
N ALA A 75 -7.65 -20.88 -12.93
CA ALA A 75 -8.93 -21.28 -13.51
C ALA A 75 -10.10 -20.50 -12.90
N LEU A 76 -10.05 -20.23 -11.58
CA LEU A 76 -11.00 -19.35 -10.90
C LEU A 76 -10.99 -17.96 -11.53
N ILE A 77 -9.82 -17.33 -11.64
CA ILE A 77 -9.68 -15.99 -12.25
C ILE A 77 -10.18 -15.98 -13.70
N GLN A 78 -9.79 -16.98 -14.50
CA GLN A 78 -10.26 -17.13 -15.89
C GLN A 78 -11.76 -17.37 -16.00
N GLY A 79 -12.39 -18.00 -15.00
CA GLY A 79 -13.84 -18.18 -14.91
C GLY A 79 -14.62 -16.87 -14.80
N TYR A 80 -13.96 -15.79 -14.35
CA TYR A 80 -14.52 -14.42 -14.37
C TYR A 80 -14.23 -13.69 -15.69
N GLY A 81 -13.67 -14.37 -16.70
CA GLY A 81 -13.40 -13.79 -18.03
C GLY A 81 -12.18 -12.87 -18.07
N VAL A 82 -11.37 -12.84 -17.01
CA VAL A 82 -10.18 -11.99 -16.91
C VAL A 82 -8.90 -12.82 -16.78
N VAL A 83 -7.77 -12.22 -17.12
CA VAL A 83 -6.46 -12.89 -17.04
C VAL A 83 -5.75 -12.59 -15.72
N LYS A 84 -6.08 -11.47 -15.08
CA LYS A 84 -5.40 -10.97 -13.88
C LYS A 84 -6.39 -10.54 -12.82
N LEU A 85 -6.05 -10.79 -11.55
CA LEU A 85 -6.79 -10.27 -10.39
C LEU A 85 -6.99 -8.75 -10.45
N SER A 86 -6.03 -8.02 -11.02
CA SER A 86 -6.11 -6.57 -11.19
C SER A 86 -7.22 -6.09 -12.15
N GLU A 87 -7.77 -6.98 -12.97
CA GLU A 87 -8.83 -6.68 -13.95
C GLU A 87 -10.22 -7.09 -13.44
N ILE A 88 -10.29 -7.78 -12.30
CA ILE A 88 -11.54 -8.16 -11.65
C ILE A 88 -12.13 -6.95 -10.93
N ASN A 89 -13.43 -6.78 -11.03
CA ASN A 89 -14.11 -5.72 -10.30
C ASN A 89 -14.06 -5.99 -8.79
N THR A 90 -13.96 -4.92 -7.99
CA THR A 90 -13.95 -5.04 -6.53
C THR A 90 -15.18 -5.77 -5.95
N SER A 91 -16.29 -5.81 -6.68
CA SER A 91 -17.50 -6.55 -6.33
C SER A 91 -17.32 -8.08 -6.41
N ASP A 92 -16.44 -8.57 -7.28
CA ASP A 92 -16.22 -10.00 -7.51
C ASP A 92 -15.06 -10.56 -6.67
N TYR A 93 -14.29 -9.68 -6.00
CA TYR A 93 -13.21 -10.08 -5.09
C TYR A 93 -13.70 -10.88 -3.89
N GLU A 94 -14.86 -10.53 -3.33
CA GLU A 94 -15.43 -11.29 -2.20
C GLU A 94 -15.76 -12.73 -2.58
N ASP A 95 -16.37 -12.92 -3.76
CA ASP A 95 -16.71 -14.26 -4.25
C ASP A 95 -15.47 -15.06 -4.61
N LEU A 96 -14.48 -14.41 -5.22
CA LEU A 96 -13.22 -15.05 -5.55
C LEU A 96 -12.43 -15.42 -4.29
N PHE A 97 -12.46 -14.57 -3.27
CA PHE A 97 -11.85 -14.83 -1.96
C PHE A 97 -12.47 -16.05 -1.28
N LYS A 98 -13.81 -16.11 -1.22
CA LYS A 98 -14.53 -17.27 -0.64
C LYS A 98 -14.24 -18.55 -1.42
N LYS A 99 -14.22 -18.51 -2.76
CA LYS A 99 -13.90 -19.68 -3.58
C LYS A 99 -12.44 -20.13 -3.39
N ALA A 100 -11.52 -19.19 -3.22
CA ALA A 100 -10.12 -19.49 -2.96
C ALA A 100 -9.87 -20.06 -1.57
N GLU A 101 -10.65 -19.65 -0.57
CA GLU A 101 -10.55 -20.18 0.79
C GLU A 101 -10.94 -21.67 0.86
N VAL A 102 -11.97 -22.05 0.09
CA VAL A 102 -12.51 -23.42 0.01
C VAL A 102 -11.63 -24.38 -0.81
N LEU A 103 -10.71 -23.87 -1.65
CA LEU A 103 -9.78 -24.70 -2.44
C LEU A 103 -8.75 -25.41 -1.60
#